data_AF-A0A0F8Y9U5-F1
#
_entry.id   AF-A0A0F8Y9U5-F1
#
_cell.length_a   1.000
_cell.length_b   1.000
_cell.length_c   1.000
_cell.angle_alpha   90.00
_cell.angle_beta   90.00
_cell.angle_gamma   90.00
#
_symmetry.space_group_name_H-M   'P 1'
#
loop_
_entity.id
_entity.type
_entity.pdbx_description
1 polymer ?
#
loop_
_entity_poly.entity_id
_entity_poly.type
_entity_poly.pdbx_seq_one_letter_code
_entity_poly.pdbx_strand_id
1 'polypeptide(L)' 'MTLKQFIKVHRVELDVAIALMLNMEENPHPNDEERRQWVMNDEGLYN' A
#
# COMPACT_ATOMS: atom_id res chain seq x y z
N MET A 1 -14.15 -6.04 7.73
CA MET A 1 -13.25 -4.87 7.79
C MET A 1 -13.30 -4.17 6.45
N THR A 2 -13.47 -2.84 6.42
CA THR A 2 -13.42 -2.11 5.14
C THR A 2 -11.96 -1.93 4.71
N LEU A 3 -11.69 -1.79 3.41
CA LEU A 3 -10.34 -1.52 2.90
C LEU A 3 -9.71 -0.27 3.54
N LYS A 4 -10.53 0.77 3.79
CA LYS A 4 -10.09 1.98 4.50
C LYS A 4 -9.64 1.71 5.94
N GLN A 5 -10.32 0.80 6.65
CA GLN A 5 -9.90 0.39 8.00
C GLN A 5 -8.64 -0.48 7.95
N PHE A 6 -8.52 -1.36 6.94
CA PHE A 6 -7.32 -2.14 6.69
C PHE A 6 -6.10 -1.27 6.47
N ILE A 7 -6.17 -0.34 5.52
CA ILE A 7 -5.06 0.58 5.24
C ILE A 7 -4.68 1.36 6.50
N LYS A 8 -5.66 1.84 7.28
CA LYS A 8 -5.39 2.59 8.52
C LYS A 8 -4.62 1.78 9.58
N VAL A 9 -4.93 0.49 9.71
CA VAL A 9 -4.28 -0.39 10.69
C VAL A 9 -2.88 -0.79 10.22
N HIS A 10 -2.69 -0.98 8.92
CA HIS A 10 -1.48 -1.56 8.33
C HIS A 10 -0.59 -0.55 7.60
N ARG A 11 -0.73 0.77 7.83
CA ARG A 11 0.01 1.82 7.08
C ARG A 11 1.51 1.58 7.02
N VAL A 12 2.11 1.29 8.17
CA VAL A 12 3.55 1.09 8.31
C VAL A 12 4.01 -0.13 7.51
N GLU A 13 3.28 -1.25 7.63
CA GLU A 13 3.61 -2.48 6.92
C GLU A 13 3.46 -2.31 5.40
N LEU A 14 2.40 -1.61 4.97
CA LEU A 14 2.17 -1.28 3.57
C LEU A 14 3.27 -0.38 3.02
N ASP A 15 3.68 0.65 3.75
CA ASP A 15 4.77 1.54 3.31
C ASP A 15 6.11 0.80 3.20
N VAL A 16 6.41 -0.10 4.14
CA VAL A 16 7.62 -0.94 4.06
C VAL A 16 7.56 -1.87 2.85
N ALA A 17 6.42 -2.53 2.62
CA ALA A 17 6.25 -3.42 1.47
C ALA A 17 6.38 -2.66 0.14
N ILE A 18 5.79 -1.47 0.05
CA ILE A 18 5.89 -0.61 -1.12
C ILE A 18 7.34 -0.14 -1.35
N ALA A 19 8.03 0.30 -0.29
CA ALA A 19 9.44 0.70 -0.37
C ALA A 19 10.34 -0.44 -0.87
N LEU A 20 10.12 -1.66 -0.37
CA LEU A 20 10.84 -2.86 -0.83
C LEU A 20 10.59 -3.14 -2.30
N MET A 21 9.35 -3.04 -2.78
CA MET A 21 8.99 -3.24 -4.19
C MET A 21 9.59 -2.16 -5.11
N LEU A 22 9.72 -0.93 -4.61
CA LEU A 22 10.34 0.18 -5.32
C LEU A 22 11.87 0.21 -5.21
N ASN A 23 12.46 -0.70 -4.42
CA ASN A 23 13.89 -0.72 -4.10
C ASN A 23 14.38 0.63 -3.53
N MET A 24 13.58 1.23 -2.64
CA MET A 24 13.83 2.50 -1.96
C MET A 24 13.90 2.28 -0.44
N GLU A 25 14.54 3.22 0.28
CA GLU A 25 14.61 3.16 1.75
C GLU A 25 13.26 3.46 2.41
N GLU A 26 12.40 4.25 1.76
CA GLU A 26 11.07 4.61 2.22
C GLU A 26 10.06 4.71 1.08
N ASN A 27 8.76 4.61 1.40
CA ASN A 27 7.70 4.83 0.42
C ASN A 27 7.71 6.32 0.01
N PRO A 28 7.92 6.66 -1.27
CA PRO A 28 7.94 8.05 -1.73
C PRO A 28 6.60 8.76 -1.60
N HIS A 29 5.46 8.04 -1.60
CA HIS A 29 4.15 8.64 -1.34
C HIS A 29 3.33 7.84 -0.32
N PRO A 30 3.62 7.99 0.99
CA PRO A 30 2.99 7.24 2.07
C PRO A 30 1.58 7.77 2.38
N ASN A 31 0.67 7.69 1.41
CA ASN A 31 -0.71 8.13 1.50
C ASN A 31 -1.70 6.96 1.31
N ASP A 32 -2.91 7.11 1.83
CA ASP A 32 -3.90 6.03 1.84
C ASP A 32 -4.40 5.66 0.42
N GLU A 33 -4.32 6.57 -0.55
CA GLU A 33 -4.72 6.28 -1.93
C GLU A 33 -3.67 5.40 -2.62
N GLU A 34 -2.38 5.72 -2.49
CA GLU A 34 -1.31 4.88 -3.05
C GLU A 34 -1.34 3.47 -2.46
N ARG A 35 -1.46 3.36 -1.13
CA ARG A 35 -1.61 2.06 -0.45
C ARG A 35 -2.80 1.27 -0.96
N ARG A 36 -3.93 1.95 -1.23
CA ARG A 36 -5.11 1.33 -1.82
C ARG A 36 -4.83 0.80 -3.22
N GLN A 37 -4.15 1.57 -4.06
CA GLN A 37 -3.79 1.17 -5.42
C GLN A 37 -2.90 -0.07 -5.38
N TRP A 38 -1.87 -0.10 -4.54
CA TRP A 38 -1.00 -1.27 -4.37
C TRP A 38 -1.77 -2.52 -3.92
N VAL A 39 -2.64 -2.39 -2.91
CA VAL A 39 -3.46 -3.52 -2.44
C VAL A 39 -4.39 -4.02 -3.55
N MET A 40 -5.04 -3.12 -4.29
CA MET A 40 -5.91 -3.49 -5.40
C MET A 40 -5.15 -4.11 -6.58
N ASN A 41 -3.92 -3.66 -6.84
CA ASN A 41 -3.07 -4.18 -7.90
C ASN A 41 -2.52 -5.58 -7.55
N ASP A 42 -2.18 -5.82 -6.29
CA ASP A 42 -1.74 -7.12 -5.77
C ASP A 42 -2.84 -8.19 -5.86
N GLU A 43 -4.10 -7.83 -5.59
CA GLU A 43 -5.25 -8.72 -5.79
C GLU A 43 -5.62 -8.94 -7.27
N GLY A 44 -4.87 -8.35 -8.22
CA GLY A 44 -5.15 -8.45 -9.65
C GLY A 44 -6.49 -7.80 -10.05
N LEU A 45 -6.97 -6.83 -9.26
CA LEU A 45 -8.22 -6.11 -9.52
C LEU A 45 -8.05 -4.95 -10.51
N TYR A 46 -6.82 -4.72 -10.99
CA TYR A 46 -6.52 -3.90 -12.16
C TYR A 46 -6.60 -4.76 -13.43
N ASN A 47 -7.62 -4.50 -14.25
CA ASN A 47 -7.65 -4.87 -15.68
C ASN A 47 -7.29 -3.66 -16.52
#